data_AF-X1P8D6-F1
#
_entry.id   AF-X1P8D6-F1
#
_cell.length_a   1.000
_cell.length_b   1.000
_cell.length_c   1.000
_cell.angle_alpha   90.00
_cell.angle_beta   90.00
_cell.angle_gamma   90.00
#
_symmetry.space_group_name_H-M   'P 1'
#
loop_
_entity.id
_entity.type
_entity.pdbx_description
1 polymer ?
#
loop_
_entity_poly.entity_id
_entity_poly.type
_entity_poly.pdbx_seq_one_letter_code
_entity_poly.pdbx_strand_id
1 'polypeptide(L)' 'MGIDVILEMSGNPIAIKQAFESLRPGGRFSILGIPDKPMEIDLGKDIILNIL' A
#
# COMPACT_ATOMS: atom_id res chain seq x y z
N MET A 1 0.86 12.30 -11.52
CA MET A 1 -0.47 11.65 -11.49
C MET A 1 -0.29 10.35 -10.72
N GLY A 2 -0.99 10.15 -9.60
CA GLY A 2 -0.87 8.94 -8.78
C GLY A 2 -1.88 7.86 -9.18
N ILE A 3 -1.74 6.65 -8.64
CA ILE A 3 -2.62 5.52 -8.92
C ILE A 3 -3.91 5.63 -8.10
N ASP A 4 -5.07 5.49 -8.76
CA ASP A 4 -6.39 5.46 -8.11
C ASP A 4 -6.68 4.14 -7.39
N VAL A 5 -6.32 3.02 -8.01
CA VAL A 5 -6.64 1.67 -7.55
C VAL A 5 -5.43 0.76 -7.71
N ILE A 6 -5.07 0.07 -6.64
CA ILE A 6 -4.03 -0.96 -6.61
C ILE A 6 -4.66 -2.32 -6.32
N LEU A 7 -4.19 -3.32 -7.07
CA LEU A 7 -4.47 -4.73 -6.85
C LEU A 7 -3.13 -5.44 -6.62
N GLU A 8 -2.80 -5.74 -5.37
CA GLU A 8 -1.55 -6.41 -5.01
C GLU A 8 -1.81 -7.91 -4.83
N MET A 9 -1.18 -8.74 -5.66
CA MET A 9 -1.41 -10.19 -5.72
C MET A 9 -0.17 -11.02 -5.41
N SER A 10 1.00 -10.39 -5.35
CA SER A 10 2.27 -11.07 -5.19
C SER A 10 2.59 -11.40 -3.73
N GLY A 11 2.06 -10.63 -2.77
CA GLY A 11 2.45 -10.72 -1.37
C GLY A 11 3.89 -10.28 -1.11
N ASN A 12 4.60 -9.77 -2.13
CA ASN A 12 5.98 -9.36 -1.98
C ASN A 12 6.06 -8.05 -1.17
N PRO A 13 6.76 -8.01 -0.02
CA PRO A 13 6.82 -6.84 0.83
C PRO A 13 7.35 -5.58 0.13
N ILE A 14 8.27 -5.73 -0.82
CA ILE A 14 8.82 -4.62 -1.60
C ILE A 14 7.73 -4.06 -2.53
N ALA A 15 6.99 -4.94 -3.21
CA ALA A 15 5.90 -4.54 -4.10
C ALA A 15 4.77 -3.85 -3.32
N ILE A 16 4.41 -4.36 -2.13
CA ILE A 16 3.42 -3.75 -1.25
C ILE A 16 3.83 -2.33 -0.87
N LYS A 17 5.09 -2.11 -0.48
CA LYS A 17 5.59 -0.79 -0.11
C LYS A 17 5.62 0.19 -1.29
N GLN A 18 6.11 -0.25 -2.44
CA GLN A 18 6.11 0.55 -3.67
C GLN A 18 4.69 0.92 -4.10
N ALA A 19 3.75 -0.01 -3.91
CA ALA A 19 2.34 0.23 -4.17
C ALA A 19 1.80 1.36 -3.28
N PHE A 20 2.05 1.35 -1.96
CA PHE A 20 1.63 2.44 -1.06
C PHE A 20 2.17 3.80 -1.50
N GLU A 21 3.45 3.87 -1.90
CA GLU A 21 4.08 5.12 -2.37
C GLU A 21 3.49 5.65 -3.69
N SER A 22 2.94 4.76 -4.52
CA SER A 22 2.31 5.12 -5.80
C SER A 22 0.82 5.49 -5.67
N LEU A 23 0.18 5.10 -4.56
CA LEU A 23 -1.24 5.32 -4.34
C LEU A 23 -1.50 6.79 -4.04
N ARG A 24 -2.48 7.38 -4.73
CA ARG A 24 -2.88 8.75 -4.43
C ARG A 24 -3.69 8.83 -3.12
N PRO A 25 -3.73 9.99 -2.44
CA PRO A 25 -4.66 10.23 -1.35
C PRO A 25 -6.11 9.88 -1.71
N GLY A 26 -6.78 9.10 -0.85
CA GLY A 26 -8.14 8.61 -1.09
C GLY A 26 -8.26 7.51 -2.15
N GLY A 27 -7.14 7.00 -2.66
CA GLY A 27 -7.12 5.82 -3.53
C GLY A 27 -7.47 4.53 -2.79
N ARG A 28 -7.68 3.46 -3.55
CA ARG A 28 -8.04 2.14 -3.01
C ARG A 28 -6.91 1.14 -3.19
N PHE A 29 -6.52 0.49 -2.11
CA PHE A 29 -5.56 -0.62 -2.12
C PHE A 29 -6.30 -1.93 -1.79
N SER A 30 -6.30 -2.90 -2.72
CA SER A 30 -6.77 -4.26 -2.44
C SER A 30 -5.58 -5.22 -2.35
N ILE A 31 -5.40 -5.86 -1.20
CA ILE A 31 -4.37 -6.88 -0.98
C ILE A 31 -5.01 -8.26 -1.14
N LEU A 32 -4.52 -9.00 -2.12
CA LEU A 32 -4.91 -10.39 -2.40
C LEU A 32 -3.73 -11.34 -2.15
N GLY A 33 -2.49 -10.85 -2.31
CA GLY A 33 -1.28 -11.58 -1.99
C GLY A 33 -1.07 -11.70 -0.48
N ILE A 34 -0.56 -12.85 -0.03
CA ILE A 34 -0.23 -13.09 1.38
C ILE A 34 1.30 -13.09 1.49
N PRO A 35 1.90 -12.18 2.28
CA PRO A 35 3.33 -12.20 2.54
C PRO A 35 3.78 -13.53 3.15
N ASP A 36 4.94 -14.02 2.74
CA ASP A 36 5.54 -15.25 3.27
C ASP A 36 6.09 -15.08 4.70
N LYS A 37 6.30 -13.81 5.11
CA LYS A 37 6.83 -13.42 6.42
C LYS A 37 6.13 -12.16 6.92
N PRO A 38 6.13 -11.92 8.24
CA PRO A 38 5.71 -10.64 8.80
C PRO A 38 6.51 -9.47 8.20
N MET A 39 5.85 -8.35 7.99
CA MET A 39 6.46 -7.12 7.51
C MET A 39 5.98 -5.92 8.33
N GLU A 40 6.82 -4.89 8.38
CA GLU A 40 6.47 -3.61 9.00
C GLU A 40 5.73 -2.71 8.02
N ILE A 41 4.75 -1.97 8.54
CA ILE A 41 4.00 -0.94 7.83
C ILE A 41 4.11 0.34 8.67
N ASP A 42 4.45 1.46 8.03
CA ASP A 42 4.38 2.76 8.68
C ASP A 42 2.96 3.31 8.50
N LEU A 43 2.12 3.17 9.53
CA LEU A 43 0.73 3.63 9.45
C LEU A 43 0.62 5.12 9.14
N GLY A 44 1.54 5.94 9.63
CA GLY A 44 1.51 7.39 9.45
C GLY A 44 1.81 7.80 8.00
N LYS A 45 2.76 7.12 7.37
CA LYS A 45 3.16 7.37 5.98
C LYS A 45 2.26 6.64 4.97
N ASP A 46 1.95 5.37 5.23
CA ASP A 46 1.43 4.44 4.24
C ASP A 46 -0.10 4.32 4.26
N ILE A 47 -0.77 4.60 5.39
CA ILE A 47 -2.22 4.36 5.58
C ILE A 47 -2.99 5.64 5.96
N ILE A 48 -2.48 6.43 6.89
CA ILE A 48 -3.19 7.56 7.47
C ILE A 48 -3.10 8.76 6.52
N LEU A 49 -4.26 9.25 6.09
CA LEU A 49 -4.35 10.57 5.48
C LEU A 49 -4.30 11.64 6.59
N ASN A 50 -3.25 12.46 6.59
CA ASN A 50 -3.20 13.59 7.52
C ASN A 50 -4.16 14.71 7.07
N ILE A 51 -5.06 15.11 7.96
CA ILE A 51 -6.11 16.12 7.71
C ILE A 51 -5.97 17.37 8.60
N LEU A 52 -4.88 17.47 9.37
CA LEU A 52 -4.55 18.59 10.26
C LEU A 52 -3.24 19.25 9.85
#